data_AF-A0A6M5Z1I2-F1
#
_entry.id   AF-A0A6M5Z1I2-F1
#
_cell.length_a   1.000
_cell.length_b   1.000
_cell.length_c   1.000
_cell.angle_alpha   90.00
_cell.angle_beta   90.00
_cell.angle_gamma   90.00
#
_symmetry.space_group_name_H-M   'P 1'
#
loop_
_entity.id
_entity.type
_entity.pdbx_description
1 polymer ?
#
loop_
_entity_poly.entity_id
_entity_poly.type
_entity_poly.pdbx_seq_one_letter_code
_entity_poly.pdbx_strand_id
1 'polypeptide(L)' 'MTTVMAAPAVTRPQAIGIAEADAVLMYGKYLHTLVLEMSLHDNGWHLEYRPRRDGYRTGGGPHYVIDAETGAIVSKTYYQ' A
#
# COMPACT_ATOMS: atom_id res chain seq x y z
N MET A 1 15.40 -5.06 27.19
CA MET A 1 14.24 -4.15 27.05
C MET A 1 13.37 -4.72 25.95
N THR A 2 12.21 -5.26 26.30
CA THR A 2 11.29 -5.88 25.33
C THR A 2 10.39 -4.78 24.80
N THR A 3 10.61 -4.33 23.57
CA THR A 3 9.71 -3.37 22.91
C THR A 3 8.37 -4.05 22.72
N VAL A 4 7.38 -3.66 23.52
CA VAL A 4 5.98 -4.03 23.29
C VAL A 4 5.53 -3.21 22.10
N MET A 5 5.56 -3.79 20.90
CA MET A 5 4.93 -3.16 19.74
C MET A 5 3.43 -3.12 20.02
N ALA A 6 2.91 -1.94 20.36
CA ALA A 6 1.48 -1.72 20.48
C ALA A 6 0.82 -2.11 19.14
N ALA A 7 -0.37 -2.72 19.21
CA ALA A 7 -1.12 -3.01 18.00
C ALA A 7 -1.37 -1.70 17.22
N PRO A 8 -1.22 -1.70 15.89
CA PRO A 8 -1.42 -0.49 15.10
C PRO A 8 -2.87 0.00 15.24
N ALA A 9 -3.06 1.31 15.39
CA ALA A 9 -4.39 1.91 15.49
C ALA A 9 -5.15 1.81 14.15
N VAL A 10 -4.42 1.89 13.04
CA VAL A 10 -4.95 1.65 11.70
C VAL A 10 -4.88 0.15 11.42
N THR A 11 -6.05 -0.43 11.21
CA THR A 11 -6.18 -1.84 10.83
C THR A 11 -5.81 -2.07 9.37
N ARG A 12 -5.50 -3.31 9.04
CA ARG A 12 -5.23 -3.74 7.67
C ARG A 12 -6.32 -3.29 6.67
N PRO A 13 -7.62 -3.55 6.90
CA PRO A 13 -8.67 -3.08 5.99
C PRO A 13 -8.72 -1.56 5.81
N GLN A 14 -8.44 -0.79 6.85
CA GLN A 14 -8.43 0.68 6.76
C GLN A 14 -7.27 1.17 5.88
N ALA A 15 -6.07 0.63 6.05
CA ALA A 15 -4.92 0.98 5.21
C ALA A 15 -5.16 0.63 3.74
N ILE A 16 -5.79 -0.54 3.47
CA ILE A 16 -6.21 -0.91 2.11
C ILE A 16 -7.17 0.13 1.54
N GLY A 17 -8.22 0.49 2.27
CA GLY A 17 -9.21 1.47 1.81
C GLY A 17 -8.59 2.85 1.50
N ILE A 18 -7.61 3.29 2.30
CA ILE A 18 -6.89 4.55 2.07
C ILE A 18 -6.06 4.47 0.77
N ALA A 19 -5.27 3.42 0.59
CA ALA A 19 -4.47 3.25 -0.63
C ALA A 19 -5.34 3.09 -1.87
N GLU A 20 -6.43 2.32 -1.77
CA GLU A 20 -7.32 2.02 -2.89
C GLU A 20 -8.09 3.28 -3.33
N ALA A 21 -8.54 4.12 -2.39
CA ALA A 21 -9.19 5.40 -2.70
C ALA A 21 -8.27 6.33 -3.51
N ASP A 22 -6.99 6.43 -3.16
CA ASP A 22 -6.01 7.22 -3.90
C ASP A 22 -5.62 6.55 -5.23
N ALA A 23 -5.39 5.23 -5.24
CA ALA A 23 -5.01 4.47 -6.42
C ALA A 23 -6.09 4.47 -7.52
N VAL A 24 -7.37 4.46 -7.14
CA VAL A 24 -8.50 4.57 -8.09
C VAL A 24 -8.47 5.91 -8.84
N LEU A 25 -8.03 7.00 -8.20
CA LEU A 25 -7.94 8.30 -8.89
C LEU A 25 -6.86 8.31 -9.97
N MET A 26 -5.76 7.58 -9.76
CA MET A 26 -4.62 7.57 -10.67
C MET A 26 -4.69 6.47 -11.74
N TYR A 27 -5.05 5.25 -11.33
CA TYR A 27 -5.07 4.07 -12.20
C TYR A 27 -6.48 3.74 -12.70
N GLY A 28 -7.52 4.22 -12.02
CA GLY A 28 -8.92 4.00 -12.37
C GLY A 28 -9.21 2.52 -12.64
N LYS A 29 -9.69 2.25 -13.86
CA LYS A 29 -9.98 0.89 -14.29
C LYS A 29 -8.76 -0.01 -14.33
N TYR A 30 -7.51 0.45 -14.38
CA TYR A 30 -6.36 -0.46 -14.41
C TYR A 30 -6.06 -1.10 -13.06
N LEU A 31 -6.59 -0.55 -11.96
CA LEU A 31 -6.32 -1.06 -10.62
C LEU A 31 -6.73 -2.52 -10.44
N HIS A 32 -7.85 -2.96 -11.05
CA HIS A 32 -8.31 -4.36 -10.95
C HIS A 32 -7.37 -5.38 -11.60
N THR A 33 -6.48 -4.93 -12.49
CA THR A 33 -5.50 -5.79 -13.15
C THR A 33 -4.28 -6.08 -12.26
N LEU A 34 -4.16 -5.35 -11.15
CA LEU A 34 -3.09 -5.46 -10.18
C LEU A 34 -3.49 -6.37 -9.01
N VAL A 35 -2.48 -6.90 -8.33
CA VAL A 35 -2.55 -7.64 -7.07
C VAL A 35 -1.98 -6.73 -6.00
N LEU A 36 -2.69 -6.62 -4.88
CA LEU A 36 -2.19 -5.89 -3.72
C LEU A 36 -1.41 -6.84 -2.81
N GLU A 37 -0.13 -6.54 -2.61
CA GLU A 37 0.71 -7.11 -1.57
C GLU A 37 0.84 -6.11 -0.42
N MET A 38 0.83 -6.61 0.82
CA MET A 38 0.79 -5.74 1.99
C MET A 38 1.51 -6.33 3.19
N SER A 39 2.28 -5.49 3.86
CA SER A 39 3.06 -5.83 5.05
C SER A 39 3.06 -4.67 6.06
N LEU A 40 3.15 -5.01 7.35
CA LEU A 40 3.34 -4.02 8.42
C LEU A 40 4.84 -3.93 8.74
N HIS A 41 5.37 -2.72 8.74
CA HIS A 41 6.75 -2.40 9.10
C HIS A 41 6.77 -1.29 10.17
N ASP A 42 7.96 -1.02 10.72
CA ASP A 42 8.15 -0.02 11.79
C ASP A 42 7.69 1.40 11.39
N ASN A 43 7.71 1.72 10.10
CA ASN A 43 7.28 3.00 9.54
C ASN A 43 5.85 2.98 8.96
N GLY A 44 5.09 1.92 9.20
CA GLY A 44 3.68 1.83 8.82
C GLY A 44 3.31 0.63 7.93
N TRP A 45 2.12 0.70 7.35
CA TRP A 45 1.63 -0.26 6.37
C TRP A 45 2.23 0.02 5.00
N HIS A 46 2.87 -0.98 4.41
CA HIS A 46 3.37 -0.93 3.03
C HIS A 46 2.38 -1.66 2.16
N LEU A 47 1.92 -0.99 1.10
CA LEU A 47 0.95 -1.51 0.14
C LEU A 47 1.55 -1.39 -1.25
N GLU A 48 1.82 -2.52 -1.88
CA GLU A 48 2.42 -2.59 -3.21
C GLU A 48 1.43 -3.24 -4.17
N TYR A 49 1.07 -2.50 -5.21
CA TYR A 49 0.25 -3.04 -6.29
C TYR A 49 1.18 -3.59 -7.38
N ARG A 50 1.02 -4.86 -7.74
CA ARG A 50 1.84 -5.54 -8.76
C ARG A 50 0.98 -6.14 -9.88
N PRO A 51 1.41 -6.12 -11.14
CA PRO A 51 0.70 -6.83 -12.20
C PRO A 51 0.59 -8.34 -11.91
N ARG A 52 -0.55 -8.97 -12.23
CA ARG A 52 -0.77 -10.43 -12.03
C ARG A 52 0.19 -11.35 -12.80
N ARG A 53 0.92 -10.84 -13.80
CA ARG A 53 1.88 -11.63 -14.59
C ARG A 53 3.30 -11.32 -14.16
N ASP A 54 3.99 -12.33 -13.65
CA ASP A 54 5.45 -12.39 -13.60
C ASP A 54 6.01 -12.20 -15.01
N GLY A 55 6.47 -11.00 -15.34
CA GLY A 55 7.02 -10.70 -16.66
C GLY A 55 6.93 -9.25 -17.11
N TYR A 56 6.08 -8.42 -16.49
CA TYR A 56 6.10 -6.97 -16.72
C TYR A 56 7.29 -6.33 -15.99
N ARG A 57 8.48 -6.45 -16.59
CA ARG A 57 9.75 -5.89 -16.08
C ARG A 57 9.85 -4.36 -16.19
N THR A 58 8.84 -3.67 -16.71
CA THR A 58 8.96 -2.24 -17.06
C THR A 58 7.77 -1.37 -16.65
N GLY A 59 7.00 -1.77 -15.64
CA GLY A 59 5.97 -0.91 -15.06
C GLY A 59 5.43 -1.50 -13.76
N GLY A 60 5.90 -1.00 -12.62
CA GLY A 60 5.32 -1.33 -11.32
C GLY A 60 3.90 -0.74 -11.18
N GLY A 61 3.11 -1.26 -10.25
CA GLY A 61 1.91 -0.56 -9.79
C GLY A 61 2.24 0.40 -8.65
N PRO A 62 1.27 1.18 -8.14
CA PRO A 62 1.53 2.15 -7.10
C PRO A 62 2.03 1.48 -5.82
N HIS A 63 2.95 2.15 -5.13
CA HIS A 63 3.41 1.76 -3.81
C HIS A 63 3.05 2.86 -2.81
N TYR A 64 2.39 2.49 -1.71
CA TYR A 64 2.04 3.35 -0.60
C TYR A 64 2.71 2.92 0.69
N VAL A 65 3.13 3.90 1.49
CA VAL A 65 3.42 3.74 2.91
C VAL A 65 2.39 4.55 3.68
N ILE A 66 1.61 3.89 4.52
CA ILE A 66 0.55 4.49 5.34
C ILE A 66 0.96 4.39 6.79
N ASP A 67 0.98 5.53 7.47
CA ASP A 67 1.26 5.59 8.90
C ASP A 67 0.27 4.73 9.69
N ALA A 68 0.79 3.81 10.50
CA ALA A 68 -0.02 2.80 11.18
C ALA A 68 -0.79 3.35 12.40
N GLU A 69 -0.53 4.58 12.83
CA GLU A 69 -1.23 5.23 13.94
C GLU A 69 -2.30 6.21 13.45
N THR A 70 -1.97 7.01 12.44
CA THR A 70 -2.78 8.14 11.97
C THR A 70 -3.53 7.85 10.67
N GLY A 71 -3.07 6.90 9.87
CA GLY A 71 -3.61 6.62 8.54
C GLY A 71 -3.18 7.62 7.47
N ALA A 72 -2.24 8.51 7.78
CA ALA A 72 -1.68 9.42 6.80
C ALA A 72 -0.86 8.65 5.75
N ILE A 73 -0.98 9.02 4.48
CA ILE A 73 -0.08 8.52 3.44
C ILE A 73 1.27 9.22 3.63
N VAL A 74 2.27 8.49 4.12
CA VAL A 74 3.64 8.96 4.37
C VAL A 74 4.44 9.01 3.07
N SER A 75 4.20 8.04 2.19
CA SER A 75 4.84 7.97 0.88
C SER A 75 3.89 7.38 -0.14
N LYS A 76 3.97 7.89 -1.37
CA LYS A 76 3.36 7.26 -2.54
C LYS A 76 4.28 7.36 -3.73
N THR A 77 4.50 6.25 -4.42
CA THR A 77 5.33 6.16 -5.61
C THR A 77 4.52 5.56 -6.75
N TYR A 78 4.55 6.23 -7.90
CA TYR A 78 3.95 5.74 -9.13
C TYR A 78 5.04 5.39 -10.11
N TYR A 79 4.92 4.23 -10.73
CA TYR A 79 5.78 3.87 -11.85
C TYR A 79 4.99 4.16 -13.14
N GLN A 80 5.58 5.00 -14.00
CA GLN A 80 5.07 5.34 -15.33
C GLN A 80 5.78 4.55 -16.42
#